data_AF-A0A7S3X6P5-F1
#
_entry.id   AF-A0A7S3X6P5-F1
#
_cell.length_a   1.000
_cell.length_b   1.000
_cell.length_c   1.000
_cell.angle_alpha   90.00
_cell.angle_beta   90.00
_cell.angle_gamma   90.00
#
_symmetry.space_group_name_H-M   'P 1'
#
loop_
_entity.id
_entity.type
_entity.pdbx_description
1 polymer ?
#
loop_
_entity_poly.entity_id
_entity_poly.type
_entity_poly.pdbx_seq_one_letter_code
_entity_poly.pdbx_strand_id
1 'polypeptide(L)'
;MSTGWLRMRRSLVSWSAPTCRPSLAGKAGWRSDKDLTSLLSKHKDRLLAVVGDMNVAPSDELDCSTPFWGKFFLAGEDGKGDWEERAVQLRDAHCKLLKDGGLVDAWRYHNPRRKEFTSFQDQGRHRSRNGWCARVDLVLVPEPQVAHVRPIIYSEITAHAAGRQSDHVPVGLQIALPLG
;
A
#
# COMPACT_ATOMS: atom_id res chain seq x y z
N MET A 1 21.62 -0.78 42.20
CA MET A 1 21.09 0.08 41.13
C MET A 1 20.47 -0.82 40.09
N SER A 2 19.13 -0.82 39.95
CA SER A 2 18.41 -1.69 39.02
C SER A 2 18.35 -1.06 37.64
N THR A 3 18.92 -1.73 36.63
CA THR A 3 18.75 -1.40 35.22
C THR A 3 17.43 -2.00 34.74
N GLY A 4 16.40 -1.17 34.63
CA GLY A 4 15.11 -1.55 34.06
C GLY A 4 15.18 -1.58 32.53
N TRP A 5 14.84 -2.72 31.93
CA TRP A 5 14.71 -2.87 30.48
C TRP A 5 13.39 -2.22 30.02
N LEU A 6 13.45 -1.02 29.47
CA LEU A 6 12.29 -0.37 28.86
C LEU A 6 12.02 -1.00 27.48
N ARG A 7 11.10 -1.97 27.44
CA ARG A 7 10.70 -2.66 26.21
C ARG A 7 9.77 -1.78 25.37
N MET A 8 10.31 -0.89 24.54
CA MET A 8 9.50 -0.14 23.56
C MET A 8 9.00 -1.08 22.46
N ARG A 9 7.69 -1.37 22.46
CA ARG A 9 7.02 -2.15 21.41
C ARG A 9 6.29 -1.21 20.44
N ARG A 10 6.98 -0.68 19.44
CA ARG A 10 6.34 -0.12 18.23
C ARG A 10 5.96 -1.26 17.29
N SER A 11 4.79 -1.18 16.67
CA SER A 11 4.26 -2.25 15.81
C SER A 11 4.21 -1.82 14.34
N LEU A 12 4.66 -2.72 13.46
CA LEU A 12 4.42 -2.67 12.03
C LEU A 12 3.15 -3.48 11.73
N VAL A 13 2.20 -2.89 11.01
CA VAL A 13 1.03 -3.61 10.50
C VAL A 13 1.27 -3.87 9.02
N SER A 14 1.32 -5.15 8.62
CA SER A 14 1.28 -5.51 7.21
C SER A 14 -0.17 -5.64 6.76
N TRP A 15 -0.51 -5.01 5.65
CA TRP A 15 -1.82 -5.15 5.02
C TRP A 15 -1.66 -5.77 3.63
N SER A 16 -2.64 -6.57 3.23
CA SER A 16 -2.85 -6.88 1.83
C SER A 16 -4.35 -6.78 1.64
N ALA A 17 -4.80 -5.99 0.67
CA ALA A 17 -6.18 -6.06 0.24
C ALA A 17 -6.49 -7.52 -0.11
N PRO A 18 -7.69 -8.02 0.22
CA PRO A 18 -8.05 -9.40 -0.11
C PRO A 18 -7.83 -9.61 -1.62
N THR A 19 -6.89 -10.50 -1.96
CA THR A 19 -6.71 -10.93 -3.34
C THR A 19 -7.98 -11.64 -3.76
N CYS A 20 -8.67 -11.15 -4.79
CA CYS A 20 -9.84 -11.80 -5.39
C CYS A 20 -9.47 -13.07 -6.19
N ARG A 21 -8.48 -13.86 -5.76
CA ARG A 21 -8.26 -15.21 -6.28
C ARG A 21 -9.09 -16.19 -5.45
N PRO A 22 -10.05 -16.92 -6.04
CA PRO A 22 -10.95 -17.81 -5.29
C PRO A 22 -10.26 -18.97 -4.55
N SER A 23 -8.97 -19.23 -4.79
CA SER A 23 -8.29 -20.42 -4.29
C SER A 23 -7.55 -20.27 -2.96
N LEU A 24 -7.54 -19.08 -2.34
CA LEU A 24 -6.97 -18.87 -0.99
C LEU A 24 -7.88 -18.06 -0.05
N ALA A 25 -9.14 -17.83 -0.44
CA ALA A 25 -10.16 -17.19 0.39
C ALA A 25 -10.52 -17.97 1.68
N GLY A 26 -9.91 -19.15 1.90
CA GLY A 26 -10.01 -19.92 3.14
C GLY A 26 -8.74 -19.85 3.97
N LYS A 27 -8.59 -18.81 4.82
CA LYS A 27 -8.02 -18.88 6.20
C LYS A 27 -7.73 -17.53 6.88
N ALA A 28 -7.86 -16.40 6.19
CA ALA A 28 -7.77 -15.09 6.82
C ALA A 28 -9.09 -14.33 6.63
N GLY A 29 -10.17 -14.87 7.23
CA GLY A 29 -11.40 -14.12 7.40
C GLY A 29 -11.16 -12.97 8.36
N TRP A 30 -10.83 -11.79 7.84
CA TRP A 30 -10.80 -10.58 8.64
C TRP A 30 -12.03 -9.73 8.35
N ARG A 31 -12.64 -9.38 9.47
CA ARG A 31 -13.88 -8.63 9.66
C ARG A 31 -13.76 -7.22 9.08
N SER A 32 -14.91 -6.70 8.63
CA SER A 32 -15.20 -5.39 8.04
C SER A 32 -14.21 -4.24 8.32
N ASP A 33 -14.07 -3.30 7.39
CA ASP A 33 -13.31 -2.03 7.47
C ASP A 33 -13.36 -1.31 8.83
N LYS A 34 -14.46 -1.48 9.59
CA LYS A 34 -14.62 -0.99 10.97
C LYS A 34 -13.57 -1.54 11.94
N ASP A 35 -13.16 -2.79 11.80
CA ASP A 35 -12.22 -3.45 12.71
C ASP A 35 -10.79 -2.98 12.45
N LEU A 36 -10.38 -2.79 11.19
CA LEU A 36 -9.08 -2.21 10.85
C LEU A 36 -9.00 -0.75 11.31
N THR A 37 -10.03 0.04 11.03
CA THR A 37 -10.10 1.45 11.46
C THR A 37 -10.05 1.57 12.98
N SER A 38 -10.81 0.73 13.68
CA SER A 38 -10.82 0.67 15.15
C SER A 38 -9.45 0.27 15.71
N LEU A 39 -8.79 -0.71 15.10
CA LEU A 39 -7.45 -1.16 15.49
C LEU A 39 -6.41 -0.04 15.31
N LEU A 40 -6.43 0.64 14.17
CA LEU A 40 -5.51 1.75 13.90
C LEU A 40 -5.76 2.92 14.86
N SER A 41 -7.01 3.29 15.09
CA SER A 41 -7.38 4.36 16.02
C SER A 41 -6.93 4.05 17.45
N LYS A 42 -7.14 2.82 17.92
CA LYS A 42 -6.78 2.37 19.28
C LYS A 42 -5.26 2.30 19.50
N HIS A 43 -4.49 2.05 18.45
CA HIS A 43 -3.04 1.83 18.55
C HIS A 43 -2.20 2.93 17.89
N LYS A 44 -2.80 4.06 17.51
CA LYS A 44 -2.14 5.14 16.78
C LYS A 44 -0.84 5.64 17.41
N ASP A 45 -0.77 5.72 18.75
CA ASP A 45 0.40 6.22 19.48
C ASP A 45 1.60 5.26 19.43
N ARG A 46 1.35 4.00 19.06
CA ARG A 46 2.37 2.93 18.97
C ARG A 46 2.57 2.43 17.54
N LEU A 47 1.78 2.94 16.61
CA LEU A 47 1.84 2.60 15.20
C LEU A 47 3.08 3.26 14.58
N LEU A 48 3.87 2.44 13.89
CA LEU A 48 5.00 2.92 13.11
C LEU A 48 4.56 3.22 11.68
N ALA A 49 3.98 2.21 11.04
CA ALA A 49 3.48 2.26 9.68
C ALA A 49 2.48 1.12 9.43
N VAL A 50 1.62 1.32 8.44
CA VAL A 50 0.87 0.29 7.73
C VAL A 50 1.53 0.10 6.37
N VAL A 51 2.02 -1.10 6.07
CA VAL A 51 2.74 -1.38 4.82
C VAL A 51 2.05 -2.52 4.09
N GLY A 52 1.75 -2.34 2.82
CA GLY A 52 0.99 -3.38 2.15
C GLY A 52 0.63 -3.14 0.70
N ASP A 53 0.31 -4.23 0.02
CA ASP A 53 -0.42 -4.22 -1.25
C ASP A 53 -1.86 -3.80 -0.98
N MET A 54 -2.21 -2.59 -1.40
CA MET A 54 -3.51 -2.03 -1.13
C MET A 54 -4.55 -2.33 -2.19
N ASN A 55 -4.12 -2.89 -3.33
CA ASN A 55 -4.94 -3.05 -4.54
C ASN A 55 -5.86 -1.84 -4.78
N VAL A 56 -5.35 -0.63 -4.55
CA VAL A 56 -6.01 0.64 -4.81
C VAL A 56 -4.94 1.63 -5.22
N ALA A 57 -5.07 2.20 -6.42
CA ALA A 57 -4.25 3.35 -6.82
C ALA A 57 -4.93 4.65 -6.35
N PRO A 58 -4.32 5.43 -5.45
CA PRO A 58 -4.94 6.64 -4.90
C PRO A 58 -5.31 7.70 -5.95
N SER A 59 -4.53 7.81 -7.03
CA SER A 59 -4.76 8.76 -8.14
C SER A 59 -4.59 8.09 -9.51
N ASP A 60 -5.57 8.21 -10.40
CA ASP A 60 -5.40 7.77 -11.79
C ASP A 60 -4.29 8.53 -12.50
N GLU A 61 -4.14 9.83 -12.22
CA GLU A 61 -3.16 10.67 -12.90
C GLU A 61 -1.73 10.33 -12.48
N LEU A 62 -1.50 10.13 -11.18
CA LEU A 62 -0.16 10.05 -10.62
C LEU A 62 0.27 8.63 -10.25
N ASP A 63 -0.69 7.74 -10.03
CA ASP A 63 -0.45 6.38 -9.55
C ASP A 63 -0.78 5.31 -10.59
N CYS A 64 -1.15 5.68 -11.83
CA CYS A 64 -1.37 4.76 -12.93
C CYS A 64 -0.66 5.21 -14.22
N SER A 65 -0.26 4.25 -15.06
CA SER A 65 0.31 4.53 -16.38
C SER A 65 -0.73 4.99 -17.40
N THR A 66 -1.97 4.56 -17.23
CA THR A 66 -3.11 4.97 -18.06
C THR A 66 -4.25 5.43 -17.18
N PRO A 67 -5.16 6.28 -17.70
CA PRO A 67 -6.39 6.61 -17.00
C PRO A 67 -7.18 5.33 -16.67
N PHE A 68 -7.94 5.39 -15.56
CA PHE A 68 -8.88 4.35 -15.11
C PHE A 68 -8.25 3.08 -14.53
N TRP A 69 -7.65 3.22 -13.34
CA TRP A 69 -7.16 2.12 -12.51
C TRP A 69 -8.12 0.91 -12.45
N GLY A 70 -9.41 1.19 -12.17
CA GLY A 70 -10.42 0.16 -11.97
C GLY A 70 -10.66 -0.70 -13.22
N LYS A 71 -10.45 -0.14 -14.42
CA LYS A 71 -10.63 -0.90 -15.65
C LYS A 71 -9.64 -2.06 -15.77
N PHE A 72 -8.44 -1.90 -15.24
CA PHE A 72 -7.40 -2.92 -15.36
C PHE A 72 -7.47 -3.94 -14.23
N PHE A 73 -7.75 -3.49 -13.01
CA PHE A 73 -7.81 -4.37 -11.84
C PHE A 73 -9.17 -5.02 -11.60
N LEU A 74 -10.27 -4.40 -12.03
CA LEU A 74 -11.62 -4.83 -11.63
C LEU A 74 -12.49 -5.28 -12.81
N ALA A 75 -12.21 -4.88 -14.06
CA ALA A 75 -13.11 -5.13 -15.21
C ALA A 75 -13.23 -6.60 -15.65
N GLY A 76 -12.59 -7.54 -14.95
CA GLY A 76 -12.81 -8.97 -15.10
C GLY A 76 -13.30 -9.67 -13.82
N GLU A 77 -13.37 -8.95 -12.70
CA GLU A 77 -13.68 -9.54 -11.39
C GLU A 77 -15.18 -9.53 -11.06
N ASP A 78 -15.93 -8.51 -11.52
CA ASP A 78 -17.35 -8.37 -11.23
C ASP A 78 -18.26 -9.11 -12.23
N GLY A 79 -17.72 -9.49 -13.41
CA GLY A 79 -18.46 -10.10 -14.51
C GLY A 79 -19.61 -9.26 -15.06
N LYS A 80 -19.73 -8.00 -14.64
CA LYS A 80 -20.85 -7.09 -14.93
C LYS A 80 -20.42 -5.81 -15.64
N GLY A 81 -19.12 -5.46 -15.55
CA GLY A 81 -18.59 -4.25 -16.16
C GLY A 81 -18.81 -2.98 -15.34
N ASP A 82 -19.19 -3.10 -14.06
CA ASP A 82 -19.48 -1.99 -13.13
C ASP A 82 -18.22 -1.54 -12.34
N TRP A 83 -17.04 -1.72 -12.94
CA TRP A 83 -15.76 -1.45 -12.32
C TRP A 83 -15.57 0.03 -11.92
N GLU A 84 -16.25 0.95 -12.60
CA GLU A 84 -16.18 2.39 -12.32
C GLU A 84 -16.71 2.71 -10.93
N GLU A 85 -17.92 2.24 -10.61
CA GLU A 85 -18.53 2.45 -9.30
C GLU A 85 -17.70 1.77 -8.20
N ARG A 86 -17.24 0.55 -8.47
CA ARG A 86 -16.41 -0.19 -7.52
C ARG A 86 -15.09 0.51 -7.24
N ALA A 87 -14.47 1.10 -8.26
CA ALA A 87 -13.23 1.86 -8.11
C ALA A 87 -13.42 3.10 -7.23
N VAL A 88 -14.54 3.81 -7.39
CA VAL A 88 -14.91 4.94 -6.52
C VAL A 88 -15.07 4.47 -5.07
N GLN A 89 -15.85 3.42 -4.84
CA GLN A 89 -16.07 2.89 -3.49
C GLN A 89 -14.76 2.46 -2.78
N LEU A 90 -13.85 1.81 -3.50
CA LEU A 90 -12.56 1.38 -2.96
C LEU A 90 -11.65 2.56 -2.62
N ARG A 91 -11.65 3.60 -3.45
CA ARG A 91 -10.92 4.85 -3.16
C ARG A 91 -11.51 5.59 -1.97
N ASP A 92 -12.84 5.66 -1.86
CA ASP A 92 -13.51 6.28 -0.73
C ASP A 92 -13.20 5.54 0.58
N ALA A 93 -13.20 4.20 0.55
CA ALA A 93 -12.80 3.38 1.69
C ALA A 93 -11.33 3.62 2.07
N HIS A 94 -10.44 3.72 1.08
CA HIS A 94 -9.03 4.05 1.30
C HIS A 94 -8.86 5.45 1.92
N CYS A 95 -9.52 6.48 1.38
CA CYS A 95 -9.50 7.83 1.93
C CYS A 95 -10.02 7.89 3.36
N LYS A 96 -11.07 7.12 3.67
CA LYS A 96 -11.61 7.01 5.02
C LYS A 96 -10.62 6.34 5.98
N LEU A 97 -9.95 5.28 5.56
CA LEU A 97 -8.91 4.62 6.35
C LEU A 97 -7.79 5.60 6.72
N LEU A 98 -7.34 6.41 5.76
CA LEU A 98 -6.33 7.44 6.01
C LEU A 98 -6.80 8.47 7.03
N LYS A 99 -8.00 9.01 6.83
CA LYS A 99 -8.58 10.04 7.69
C LYS A 99 -8.83 9.54 9.11
N ASP A 100 -9.51 8.41 9.26
CA ASP A 100 -9.92 7.88 10.56
C ASP A 100 -8.72 7.26 11.32
N GLY A 101 -7.73 6.75 10.59
CA GLY A 101 -6.48 6.24 11.15
C GLY A 101 -5.43 7.32 11.47
N GLY A 102 -5.65 8.57 11.05
CA GLY A 102 -4.63 9.63 11.14
C GLY A 102 -3.37 9.28 10.36
N LEU A 103 -3.53 8.65 9.21
CA LEU A 103 -2.45 8.14 8.36
C LEU A 103 -2.26 8.98 7.11
N VAL A 104 -1.02 9.04 6.66
CA VAL A 104 -0.60 9.69 5.43
C VAL A 104 0.19 8.70 4.58
N ASP A 105 -0.08 8.70 3.28
CA ASP A 105 0.78 8.03 2.30
C ASP A 105 2.16 8.69 2.27
N ALA A 106 3.15 8.01 2.86
CA ALA A 106 4.49 8.55 3.02
C ALA A 106 5.12 8.88 1.66
N TRP A 107 4.93 8.03 0.65
CA TRP A 107 5.51 8.25 -0.67
C TRP A 107 4.99 9.53 -1.30
N ARG A 108 3.66 9.69 -1.33
CA ARG A 108 3.02 10.86 -1.95
C ARG A 108 3.29 12.15 -1.18
N TYR A 109 3.41 12.09 0.16
CA TYR A 109 3.80 13.24 0.98
C TYR A 109 5.15 13.82 0.54
N HIS A 110 6.18 12.96 0.38
CA HIS A 110 7.52 13.38 -0.01
C HIS A 110 7.68 13.59 -1.52
N ASN A 111 6.82 12.99 -2.34
CA ASN A 111 6.92 13.01 -3.79
C ASN A 111 5.57 13.39 -4.44
N PRO A 112 5.05 14.60 -4.20
CA PRO A 112 3.67 14.97 -4.54
C PRO A 112 3.33 14.82 -6.02
N ARG A 113 4.31 14.95 -6.92
CA ARG A 113 4.12 14.91 -8.38
C ARG A 113 4.84 13.78 -9.10
N ARG A 114 5.63 12.96 -8.41
CA ARG A 114 6.36 11.87 -9.09
C ARG A 114 5.40 10.74 -9.46
N LYS A 115 5.63 10.18 -10.65
CA LYS A 115 4.96 8.97 -11.13
C LYS A 115 5.93 7.81 -10.99
N GLU A 116 5.74 7.02 -9.95
CA GLU A 116 6.46 5.76 -9.72
C GLU A 116 5.43 4.69 -9.37
N PHE A 117 5.67 3.46 -9.84
CA PHE A 117 4.71 2.36 -9.79
C PHE A 117 5.28 1.19 -9.03
N THR A 118 4.39 0.39 -8.45
CA THR A 118 4.77 -0.75 -7.64
C THR A 118 4.34 -2.08 -8.23
N SER A 119 3.21 -2.13 -8.95
CA SER A 119 2.72 -3.33 -9.63
C SER A 119 2.75 -3.17 -11.16
N PHE A 120 3.06 -4.25 -11.87
CA PHE A 120 3.28 -4.28 -13.31
C PHE A 120 2.62 -5.53 -13.91
N GLN A 121 1.79 -5.36 -14.95
CA GLN A 121 1.06 -6.47 -15.57
C GLN A 121 1.99 -7.52 -16.22
N ASP A 122 3.10 -7.08 -16.81
CA ASP A 122 4.04 -7.97 -17.48
C ASP A 122 5.20 -8.34 -16.54
N GLN A 123 5.36 -9.64 -16.26
CA GLN A 123 6.57 -10.21 -15.64
C GLN A 123 7.81 -10.15 -16.57
N GLY A 124 7.71 -9.49 -17.72
CA GLY A 124 8.69 -9.49 -18.80
C GLY A 124 9.91 -8.58 -18.55
N ARG A 125 11.03 -8.92 -19.21
CA ARG A 125 12.31 -8.17 -19.22
C ARG A 125 12.16 -6.69 -19.63
N HIS A 126 11.09 -6.38 -20.33
CA HIS A 126 10.71 -5.03 -20.67
C HIS A 126 9.58 -4.65 -19.74
N ARG A 127 9.86 -3.79 -18.75
CA ARG A 127 8.79 -2.92 -18.22
C ARG A 127 8.27 -2.19 -19.43
N SER A 128 7.15 -2.70 -19.91
CA SER A 128 6.59 -2.43 -21.20
C SER A 128 6.49 -0.91 -21.38
N ARG A 129 7.08 -0.41 -22.47
CA ARG A 129 6.71 0.91 -23.02
C ARG A 129 5.20 1.02 -23.29
N ASN A 130 4.47 -0.10 -23.28
CA ASN A 130 3.07 -0.26 -23.72
C ASN A 130 2.14 -1.02 -22.76
N GLY A 131 2.59 -1.38 -21.57
CA GLY A 131 1.84 -2.27 -20.66
C GLY A 131 1.64 -1.62 -19.31
N TRP A 132 0.63 -2.12 -18.62
CA TRP A 132 -0.03 -1.38 -17.56
C TRP A 132 0.74 -1.48 -16.23
N CYS A 133 0.84 -0.37 -15.52
CA CYS A 133 1.41 -0.33 -14.18
C CYS A 133 0.72 0.68 -13.26
N ALA A 134 0.75 0.37 -11.96
CA ALA A 134 0.18 1.23 -10.93
C ALA A 134 0.93 1.17 -9.62
N ARG A 135 0.75 2.20 -8.80
CA ARG A 135 1.20 2.24 -7.41
C ARG A 135 0.07 1.81 -6.49
N VAL A 136 0.11 0.55 -6.10
CA VAL A 136 -0.87 -0.07 -5.21
C VAL A 136 -0.24 -0.53 -3.91
N ASP A 137 1.07 -0.67 -3.84
CA ASP A 137 1.80 -0.97 -2.60
C ASP A 137 2.11 0.34 -1.89
N LEU A 138 1.54 0.52 -0.69
CA LEU A 138 1.62 1.78 0.04
C LEU A 138 2.31 1.60 1.39
N VAL A 139 3.01 2.64 1.80
CA VAL A 139 3.53 2.81 3.16
C VAL A 139 2.77 3.98 3.78
N LEU A 140 1.82 3.67 4.64
CA LEU A 140 1.01 4.65 5.35
C LEU A 140 1.61 4.87 6.74
N VAL A 141 1.84 6.11 7.14
CA VAL A 141 2.46 6.45 8.43
C VAL A 141 1.59 7.42 9.20
N PRO A 142 1.64 7.44 10.54
CA PRO A 142 0.96 8.46 11.32
C PRO A 142 1.39 9.86 10.88
N GLU A 143 0.43 10.76 10.69
CA GLU A 143 0.67 12.12 10.21
C GLU A 143 1.78 12.86 10.99
N PRO A 144 1.88 12.81 12.33
CA PRO A 144 2.95 13.48 13.07
C PRO A 144 4.36 12.94 12.78
N GLN A 145 4.47 11.75 12.19
CA GLN A 145 5.75 11.08 11.94
C GLN A 145 6.22 11.21 10.49
N VAL A 146 5.34 11.58 9.55
CA VAL A 146 5.62 11.51 8.11
C VAL A 146 6.81 12.38 7.68
N ALA A 147 7.04 13.51 8.35
CA ALA A 147 8.17 14.39 8.06
C ALA A 147 9.54 13.77 8.42
N HIS A 148 9.56 12.75 9.29
CA HIS A 148 10.77 12.13 9.84
C HIS A 148 11.11 10.78 9.22
N VAL A 149 10.35 10.35 8.21
CA VAL A 149 10.57 9.09 7.51
C VAL A 149 10.98 9.35 6.08
N ARG A 150 11.72 8.41 5.50
CA ARG A 150 12.06 8.41 4.07
C ARG A 150 11.40 7.20 3.42
N PRO A 151 10.35 7.38 2.60
CA PRO A 151 9.75 6.30 1.84
C PRO A 151 10.69 5.91 0.69
N ILE A 152 10.70 4.63 0.34
CA ILE A 152 11.53 4.10 -0.74
C ILE A 152 10.65 3.20 -1.60
N ILE A 153 10.62 3.45 -2.91
CA ILE A 153 10.15 2.48 -3.90
C ILE A 153 11.40 1.95 -4.59
N TYR A 154 11.62 0.64 -4.55
CA TYR A 154 12.76 0.02 -5.20
C TYR A 154 12.48 -0.20 -6.69
N SER A 155 12.10 0.88 -7.38
CA SER A 155 11.70 0.87 -8.78
C SER A 155 12.87 0.52 -9.68
N GLU A 156 14.14 0.68 -9.31
CA GLU A 156 15.28 0.23 -10.13
C GLU A 156 15.51 -1.29 -10.08
N ILE A 157 14.92 -2.00 -9.11
CA ILE A 157 14.98 -3.45 -9.05
C ILE A 157 14.01 -4.00 -10.10
N THR A 158 14.53 -4.26 -11.30
CA THR A 158 13.78 -5.00 -12.33
C THR A 158 13.48 -6.41 -11.81
N ALA A 159 12.32 -6.97 -12.18
CA ALA A 159 11.92 -8.31 -11.72
C ALA A 159 13.02 -9.37 -11.98
N HIS A 160 13.82 -9.22 -13.03
CA HIS A 160 14.88 -10.17 -13.37
C HIS A 160 16.28 -9.82 -12.86
N ALA A 161 16.55 -8.60 -12.38
CA ALA A 161 17.88 -8.23 -11.87
C ALA A 161 18.30 -9.00 -10.59
N ALA A 162 17.37 -9.74 -9.97
CA ALA A 162 17.62 -10.56 -8.79
C ALA A 162 16.86 -11.90 -8.77
N GLY A 163 16.39 -12.40 -9.93
CA GLY A 163 15.63 -13.66 -9.99
C GLY A 163 14.22 -13.60 -9.38
N ARG A 164 13.56 -12.44 -9.40
CA ARG A 164 12.23 -12.23 -8.81
C ARG A 164 11.12 -12.72 -9.76
N GLN A 165 10.13 -13.41 -9.20
CA GLN A 165 8.95 -13.95 -9.90
C GLN A 165 7.64 -13.17 -9.60
N SER A 166 7.75 -11.99 -9.01
CA SER A 166 6.59 -11.15 -8.67
C SER A 166 6.49 -9.93 -9.60
N ASP A 167 5.25 -9.59 -9.93
CA ASP A 167 4.77 -8.35 -10.56
C ASP A 167 4.89 -7.10 -9.66
N HIS A 168 5.14 -7.24 -8.35
CA HIS A 168 5.23 -6.12 -7.40
C HIS A 168 6.67 -5.78 -6.98
N VAL A 169 7.07 -4.51 -7.02
CA VAL A 169 8.37 -4.03 -6.52
C VAL A 169 8.35 -3.80 -5.01
N PRO A 170 9.47 -4.07 -4.31
CA PRO A 170 9.56 -3.76 -2.90
C PRO A 170 9.30 -2.28 -2.65
N VAL A 171 8.48 -2.01 -1.63
CA VAL A 171 8.33 -0.70 -1.02
C VAL A 171 8.86 -0.75 0.41
N GLY A 172 9.40 0.35 0.88
CA GLY A 172 10.04 0.40 2.17
C GLY A 172 9.97 1.77 2.82
N LEU A 173 10.36 1.78 4.09
CA LEU A 173 10.42 2.97 4.91
C LEU A 173 11.73 2.96 5.68
N GLN A 174 12.52 4.02 5.50
CA GLN A 174 13.66 4.28 6.36
C GLN A 174 13.21 5.26 7.45
N ILE A 175 13.46 4.89 8.71
CA ILE A 175 13.15 5.71 9.88
C ILE A 175 14.29 5.64 10.87
N ALA A 176 14.65 6.77 11.46
CA ALA A 176 15.53 6.81 12.62
C ALA A 176 14.71 6.44 13.87
N LEU A 177 15.00 5.29 14.46
CA LEU A 177 14.45 4.95 15.77
C LEU A 177 15.33 5.59 16.84
N PRO A 178 14.77 6.32 17.82
CA PRO A 178 15.56 6.77 18.94
C PRO A 178 16.18 5.55 19.62
N LEU A 179 17.51 5.56 19.76
CA LEU A 179 18.22 4.61 20.62
C LEU A 179 17.80 4.97 22.04
N GLY A 180 16.98 4.12 22.65
CA GLY A 180 16.55 4.26 24.04
C GLY A 180 17.69 4.05 25.03
#